data_AF-I0HE41-F1
#
_entry.id   AF-I0HE41-F1
#
_cell.length_a   1.000
_cell.length_b   1.000
_cell.length_c   1.000
_cell.angle_alpha   90.00
_cell.angle_beta   90.00
_cell.angle_gamma   90.00
#
_symmetry.space_group_name_H-M   'P 1'
#
loop_
_entity.id
_entity.type
_entity.pdbx_description
1 polymer ?
#
loop_
_entity_poly.entity_id
_entity_poly.type
_entity_poly.pdbx_seq_one_letter_code
_entity_poly.pdbx_strand_id
1 'polypeptide(L)'
;MTQALASQAAEVVWSRARADLGNGPGDRHLRALLLVHGIVTNCGPAHAAISCEPAELTVAAEACRYLGLDDLAALLLRLPDATGSDSAERLLDEEYYELVPDDATIRRAFEQRYATTPDDFEEITARRFPRYHTAEK
;
A
#
# COMPACT_ATOMS: atom_id res chain seq x y z
N MET A 1 0.31 14.49 -21.33
CA MET A 1 0.58 14.85 -19.92
C MET A 1 2.07 14.77 -19.68
N THR A 2 2.69 15.85 -19.18
CA THR A 2 4.12 15.90 -18.83
C THR A 2 4.39 15.05 -17.58
N GLN A 3 5.52 14.33 -17.54
CA GLN A 3 5.91 13.41 -16.45
C GLN A 3 5.83 14.02 -15.03
N ALA A 4 6.07 15.33 -14.90
CA ALA A 4 5.99 16.06 -13.63
C ALA A 4 4.55 16.15 -13.05
N LEU A 5 3.53 16.24 -13.90
CA LEU A 5 2.13 16.29 -13.45
C LEU A 5 1.65 14.92 -12.98
N ALA A 6 2.10 13.85 -13.63
CA ALA A 6 1.80 12.48 -13.20
C ALA A 6 2.43 12.14 -11.83
N SER A 7 3.66 12.60 -11.58
CA SER A 7 4.31 12.45 -10.27
C SER A 7 3.55 13.20 -9.16
N GLN A 8 3.11 14.43 -9.40
CA GLN A 8 2.30 15.17 -8.42
C GLN A 8 0.94 14.51 -8.14
N ALA A 9 0.29 13.97 -9.18
CA ALA A 9 -0.95 13.23 -9.02
C ALA A 9 -0.78 11.96 -8.17
N ALA A 10 0.30 11.20 -8.44
CA ALA A 10 0.65 10.02 -7.66
C ALA A 10 0.91 10.35 -6.18
N GLU A 11 1.59 11.48 -5.88
CA GLU A 11 1.78 11.95 -4.51
C GLU A 11 0.46 12.23 -3.77
N VAL A 12 -0.52 12.81 -4.45
CA VAL A 12 -1.85 13.06 -3.86
C VAL A 12 -2.54 11.74 -3.53
N VAL A 13 -2.51 10.78 -4.46
CA VAL A 13 -3.08 9.45 -4.25
C VAL A 13 -2.41 8.74 -3.08
N TRP A 14 -1.08 8.73 -3.03
CA TRP A 14 -0.33 8.16 -1.93
C TRP A 14 -0.69 8.79 -0.58
N SER A 15 -0.69 10.13 -0.54
CA SER A 15 -1.03 10.88 0.67
C SER A 15 -2.46 10.61 1.14
N ARG A 16 -3.42 10.52 0.21
CA ARG A 16 -4.82 10.25 0.55
C ARG A 16 -4.98 8.83 1.09
N ALA A 17 -4.32 7.84 0.48
CA ALA A 17 -4.38 6.46 0.93
C ALA A 17 -3.80 6.31 2.34
N ARG A 18 -2.69 6.99 2.66
CA ARG A 18 -2.15 7.06 4.03
C ARG A 18 -3.09 7.70 5.04
N ALA A 19 -3.96 8.60 4.59
CA ALA A 19 -4.95 9.27 5.42
C ALA A 19 -6.29 8.49 5.51
N ASP A 20 -6.31 7.24 5.04
CA ASP A 20 -7.51 6.41 4.94
C ASP A 20 -8.63 7.02 4.04
N LEU A 21 -8.25 7.74 2.99
CA LEU A 21 -9.17 8.39 2.05
C LEU A 21 -9.13 7.76 0.65
N GLY A 22 -10.07 8.16 -0.20
CA GLY A 22 -10.19 7.72 -1.59
C GLY A 22 -11.15 6.54 -1.77
N ASN A 23 -11.93 6.59 -2.85
CA ASN A 23 -12.97 5.60 -3.14
C ASN A 23 -12.74 4.81 -4.43
N GLY A 24 -11.71 5.12 -5.22
CA GLY A 24 -11.36 4.32 -6.39
C GLY A 24 -10.94 2.90 -6.00
N PRO A 25 -11.12 1.88 -6.85
CA PRO A 25 -10.60 0.54 -6.60
C PRO A 25 -9.10 0.54 -6.26
N GLY A 26 -8.30 1.33 -6.97
CA GLY A 26 -6.87 1.50 -6.70
C GLY A 26 -6.59 2.18 -5.35
N ASP A 27 -7.39 3.18 -4.95
CA ASP A 27 -7.25 3.82 -3.63
C ASP A 27 -7.50 2.81 -2.49
N ARG A 28 -8.55 1.99 -2.63
CA ARG A 28 -8.89 0.98 -1.62
C ARG A 28 -7.79 -0.06 -1.46
N HIS A 29 -7.22 -0.54 -2.56
CA HIS A 29 -6.08 -1.46 -2.50
C HIS A 29 -4.86 -0.80 -1.86
N LEU A 30 -4.47 0.39 -2.32
CA LEU A 30 -3.29 1.07 -1.79
C LEU A 30 -3.43 1.32 -0.28
N ARG A 31 -4.59 1.78 0.17
CA ARG A 31 -4.89 2.02 1.58
C ARG A 31 -4.82 0.77 2.44
N ALA A 32 -5.44 -0.33 1.98
CA ALA A 32 -5.40 -1.60 2.70
C ALA A 32 -3.97 -2.12 2.86
N LEU A 33 -3.15 -2.02 1.81
CA LEU A 33 -1.74 -2.39 1.90
C LEU A 33 -0.97 -1.47 2.87
N LEU A 34 -1.14 -0.16 2.76
CA LEU A 34 -0.43 0.81 3.60
C LEU A 34 -0.80 0.70 5.08
N LEU A 35 -2.02 0.28 5.40
CA LEU A 35 -2.42 -0.03 6.78
C LEU A 35 -1.55 -1.14 7.36
N VAL A 36 -1.51 -2.31 6.71
CA VAL A 36 -0.75 -3.47 7.22
C VAL A 36 0.75 -3.18 7.19
N HIS A 37 1.27 -2.61 6.10
CA HIS A 37 2.68 -2.21 5.99
C HIS A 37 3.08 -1.26 7.12
N GLY A 38 2.27 -0.25 7.42
CA GLY A 38 2.54 0.69 8.50
C GLY A 38 2.56 0.02 9.88
N ILE A 39 1.75 -1.01 10.11
CA ILE A 39 1.78 -1.73 11.38
C ILE A 39 3.05 -2.60 11.47
N VAL A 40 3.39 -3.32 10.39
CA VAL A 40 4.60 -4.16 10.35
C VAL A 40 5.86 -3.31 10.55
N THR A 41 6.00 -2.17 9.86
CA THR A 41 7.23 -1.36 9.96
C THR A 41 7.38 -0.61 11.27
N ASN A 42 6.28 -0.31 11.97
CA ASN A 42 6.34 0.36 13.27
C ASN A 42 6.42 -0.60 14.45
N CYS A 43 5.77 -1.77 14.36
CA CYS A 43 5.55 -2.67 15.50
C CYS A 43 5.94 -4.14 15.25
N GLY A 44 6.31 -4.50 14.02
CA GLY A 44 6.69 -5.84 13.63
C GLY A 44 5.53 -6.75 13.17
N PRO A 45 5.85 -7.93 12.60
CA PRO A 45 4.88 -8.86 12.02
C PRO A 45 3.89 -9.43 13.04
N ALA A 46 4.36 -9.78 14.24
CA ALA A 46 3.48 -10.35 15.27
C ALA A 46 2.45 -9.33 15.76
N HIS A 47 2.82 -8.05 15.84
CA HIS A 47 1.86 -7.01 16.19
C HIS A 47 0.83 -6.81 15.08
N ALA A 48 1.25 -6.77 13.82
CA ALA A 48 0.32 -6.71 12.68
C ALA A 48 -0.67 -7.87 12.68
N ALA A 49 -0.21 -9.08 12.99
CA ALA A 49 -1.05 -10.27 13.10
C ALA A 49 -2.14 -10.18 14.19
N ILE A 50 -1.86 -9.48 15.29
CA ILE A 50 -2.80 -9.31 16.41
C ILE A 50 -3.73 -8.11 16.19
N SER A 51 -3.21 -7.04 15.58
CA SER A 51 -3.95 -5.79 15.37
C SER A 51 -4.88 -5.81 14.17
N CYS A 52 -4.55 -6.57 13.13
CA CYS A 52 -5.36 -6.67 11.93
C CYS A 52 -6.37 -7.81 12.03
N GLU A 53 -7.59 -7.56 11.56
CA GLU A 53 -8.56 -8.64 11.34
C GLU A 53 -8.09 -9.54 10.18
N PRO A 54 -8.43 -10.85 10.18
CA PRO A 54 -8.07 -11.75 9.07
C PRO A 54 -8.55 -11.24 7.70
N ALA A 55 -9.68 -10.54 7.66
CA ALA A 55 -10.20 -9.92 6.45
C ALA A 55 -9.30 -8.77 5.96
N GLU A 56 -8.74 -7.95 6.86
CA GLU A 56 -7.82 -6.87 6.50
C GLU A 56 -6.52 -7.41 5.91
N LEU A 57 -5.97 -8.48 6.48
CA LEU A 57 -4.79 -9.18 5.93
C LEU A 57 -5.08 -9.76 4.54
N THR A 58 -6.28 -10.33 4.35
CA THR A 58 -6.72 -10.86 3.06
C THR A 58 -6.84 -9.75 2.01
N VAL A 59 -7.46 -8.63 2.35
CA VAL A 59 -7.61 -7.48 1.45
C VAL A 59 -6.25 -6.83 1.15
N ALA A 60 -5.33 -6.77 2.11
CA ALA A 60 -3.96 -6.29 1.88
C ALA A 60 -3.17 -7.24 0.96
N ALA A 61 -3.36 -8.56 1.08
CA ALA A 61 -2.77 -9.53 0.15
C ALA A 61 -3.36 -9.38 -1.27
N GLU A 62 -4.67 -9.14 -1.40
CA GLU A 62 -5.28 -8.80 -2.69
C GLU A 62 -4.73 -7.50 -3.27
N ALA A 63 -4.49 -6.49 -2.43
CA ALA A 63 -3.84 -5.25 -2.83
C ALA A 63 -2.40 -5.46 -3.32
N CYS A 64 -1.64 -6.34 -2.67
CA CYS A 64 -0.30 -6.73 -3.14
C CYS A 64 -0.37 -7.33 -4.55
N ARG A 65 -1.27 -8.28 -4.79
CA ARG A 65 -1.49 -8.85 -6.14
C ARG A 65 -1.93 -7.80 -7.15
N TYR A 66 -2.83 -6.91 -6.75
CA TYR A 66 -3.23 -5.77 -7.58
C TYR A 66 -2.04 -4.88 -7.95
N LEU A 67 -1.04 -4.74 -7.09
CA LEU A 67 0.18 -3.98 -7.37
C LEU A 67 1.31 -4.79 -8.02
N GLY A 68 1.14 -6.10 -8.23
CA GLY A 68 2.17 -6.98 -8.78
C GLY A 68 3.23 -7.43 -7.77
N LEU A 69 2.88 -7.45 -6.48
CA LEU A 69 3.73 -7.86 -5.36
C LEU A 69 3.30 -9.25 -4.84
N ASP A 70 3.31 -10.27 -5.69
CA ASP A 70 2.73 -11.58 -5.38
C ASP A 70 3.39 -12.29 -4.18
N ASP A 71 4.71 -12.19 -4.05
CA ASP A 71 5.44 -12.78 -2.91
C ASP A 71 5.07 -12.11 -1.58
N LEU A 72 4.94 -10.78 -1.59
CA LEU A 72 4.45 -10.04 -0.43
C LEU A 72 3.01 -10.44 -0.10
N ALA A 73 2.16 -10.66 -1.11
CA ALA A 73 0.79 -11.15 -0.88
C ALA A 73 0.77 -12.49 -0.15
N ALA A 74 1.64 -13.43 -0.53
CA ALA A 74 1.75 -14.72 0.12
C ALA A 74 2.26 -14.58 1.56
N LEU A 75 3.23 -13.68 1.79
CA LEU A 75 3.76 -13.41 3.13
C LEU A 75 2.69 -12.77 4.04
N LEU A 76 1.91 -11.80 3.56
CA LEU A 76 0.87 -11.16 4.37
C LEU A 76 -0.17 -12.15 4.91
N LEU A 77 -0.48 -13.21 4.16
CA LEU A 77 -1.37 -14.28 4.60
C LEU A 77 -0.75 -15.20 5.66
N ARG A 78 0.57 -15.19 5.80
CA ARG A 78 1.33 -15.93 6.82
C ARG A 78 1.59 -15.12 8.09
N LEU A 79 1.27 -13.82 8.13
CA LEU A 79 1.47 -13.00 9.32
C LEU A 79 0.88 -13.61 10.62
N PRO A 80 -0.30 -14.26 10.61
CA PRO A 80 -0.83 -14.93 11.82
C PRO A 80 0.16 -15.93 12.47
N ASP A 81 1.01 -16.58 11.67
CA ASP A 81 2.00 -17.55 12.15
C ASP A 81 3.10 -16.90 13.02
N ALA A 82 3.34 -15.58 12.87
CA ALA A 82 4.31 -14.82 13.67
C ALA A 82 4.01 -14.89 15.17
N THR A 83 2.74 -15.08 15.55
CA THR A 83 2.32 -15.14 16.96
C THR A 83 2.65 -16.49 17.63
N GLY A 84 3.09 -17.49 16.87
CA GLY A 84 3.35 -18.83 17.39
C GLY A 84 4.63 -18.94 18.25
N SER A 85 5.64 -18.11 17.99
CA SER A 85 6.88 -18.02 18.78
C SER A 85 7.77 -16.86 18.31
N ASP A 86 8.72 -16.41 19.15
CA ASP A 86 9.74 -15.42 18.78
C ASP A 86 10.57 -15.81 17.55
N SER A 87 10.74 -17.12 17.29
CA SER A 87 11.46 -17.60 16.11
C SER A 87 10.63 -17.46 14.85
N ALA A 88 9.30 -17.68 14.94
CA ALA A 88 8.38 -17.47 13.84
C ALA A 88 8.23 -15.99 13.49
N GLU A 89 8.16 -15.12 14.52
CA GLU A 89 8.16 -13.67 14.33
C GLU A 89 9.43 -13.21 13.61
N ARG A 90 10.62 -13.61 14.10
CA ARG A 90 11.89 -13.21 13.49
C ARG A 90 12.02 -13.66 12.03
N LEU A 91 11.58 -14.88 11.73
CA LEU A 91 11.61 -15.39 10.36
C LEU A 91 10.74 -14.54 9.43
N LEU A 92 9.51 -14.22 9.83
CA LEU A 92 8.61 -13.40 9.01
C LEU A 92 9.06 -11.95 8.93
N ASP A 93 9.73 -11.42 9.96
CA ASP A 93 10.33 -10.08 9.93
C ASP A 93 11.47 -10.03 8.89
N GLU A 94 12.36 -11.01 8.91
CA GLU A 94 13.45 -11.15 7.92
C GLU A 94 12.91 -11.32 6.49
N GLU A 95 11.94 -12.24 6.28
CA GLU A 95 11.29 -12.42 4.98
C GLU A 95 10.58 -11.13 4.51
N TYR A 96 9.96 -10.37 5.43
CA TYR A 96 9.29 -9.12 5.10
C TYR A 96 10.28 -8.07 4.60
N TYR A 97 11.38 -7.85 5.31
CA TYR A 97 12.39 -6.85 4.93
C TYR A 97 13.25 -7.27 3.75
N GLU A 98 13.33 -8.56 3.42
CA GLU A 98 13.89 -9.03 2.14
C GLU A 98 13.01 -8.58 0.96
N LEU A 99 11.68 -8.71 1.09
CA LEU A 99 10.73 -8.33 0.05
C LEU A 99 10.47 -6.82 -0.01
N VAL A 100 10.46 -6.15 1.14
CA VAL A 100 10.18 -4.72 1.30
C VAL A 100 11.28 -4.09 2.17
N PRO A 101 12.48 -3.85 1.61
CA PRO A 101 13.58 -3.22 2.35
C PRO A 101 13.24 -1.80 2.81
N ASP A 102 12.38 -1.12 2.07
CA ASP A 102 11.92 0.23 2.31
C ASP A 102 10.56 0.53 1.68
N ASP A 103 9.94 1.64 2.10
CA ASP A 103 8.69 2.17 1.53
C ASP A 103 8.77 2.39 0.01
N ALA A 104 9.98 2.61 -0.53
CA ALA A 104 10.18 2.87 -1.95
C ALA A 104 9.81 1.66 -2.82
N THR A 105 9.79 0.44 -2.26
CA THR A 105 9.34 -0.77 -2.95
C THR A 105 7.85 -0.72 -3.23
N ILE A 106 7.00 -0.50 -2.21
CA ILE A 106 5.55 -0.35 -2.38
C ILE A 106 5.23 0.90 -3.21
N ARG A 107 5.96 1.99 -2.97
CA ARG A 107 5.80 3.24 -3.70
C ARG A 107 5.99 3.07 -5.21
N ARG A 108 7.06 2.38 -5.63
CA ARG A 108 7.32 2.11 -7.05
C ARG A 108 6.25 1.23 -7.68
N ALA A 109 5.81 0.17 -6.99
CA ALA A 109 4.74 -0.71 -7.47
C ALA A 109 3.42 0.07 -7.66
N PHE A 110 3.08 0.93 -6.69
CA PHE A 110 1.96 1.85 -6.79
C PHE A 110 2.09 2.78 -8.01
N GLU A 111 3.22 3.47 -8.18
CA GLU A 111 3.42 4.41 -9.28
C GLU A 111 3.33 3.74 -10.66
N GLN A 112 3.86 2.52 -10.78
CA GLN A 112 3.73 1.70 -11.99
C GLN A 112 2.27 1.33 -12.28
N ARG A 113 1.51 0.92 -11.25
CA ARG A 113 0.08 0.64 -11.39
C ARG A 113 -0.70 1.89 -11.77
N TYR A 114 -0.47 3.01 -11.10
CA TYR A 114 -1.12 4.30 -11.39
C TYR A 114 -0.84 4.78 -12.83
N ALA A 115 0.39 4.61 -13.32
CA ALA A 115 0.73 4.96 -14.70
C ALA A 115 0.01 4.08 -15.74
N THR A 116 -0.34 2.84 -15.37
CA THR A 116 -1.00 1.88 -16.27
C THR A 116 -2.52 1.99 -16.24
N THR A 117 -3.09 2.19 -15.04
CA THR A 117 -4.55 2.29 -14.83
C THR A 117 -4.92 3.47 -13.93
N PRO A 118 -4.69 4.73 -14.38
CA PRO A 118 -4.99 5.90 -13.56
C PRO A 118 -6.47 6.03 -13.21
N ASP A 119 -7.36 5.53 -14.06
CA ASP A 119 -8.82 5.57 -13.88
C ASP A 119 -9.33 4.70 -12.72
N ASP A 120 -8.50 3.76 -12.23
CA ASP A 120 -8.81 2.97 -11.02
C ASP A 120 -8.70 3.82 -9.74
N PHE A 121 -8.12 5.01 -9.82
CA PHE A 121 -7.92 5.90 -8.69
C PHE A 121 -8.86 7.09 -8.79
N GLU A 122 -9.41 7.52 -7.66
CA GLU A 122 -10.35 8.62 -7.61
C GLU A 122 -9.71 9.90 -8.19
N GLU A 123 -10.42 10.50 -9.15
CA GLU A 123 -9.98 11.69 -9.86
C GLU A 123 -9.54 12.80 -8.90
N ILE A 124 -8.41 13.42 -9.21
CA ILE A 124 -7.87 14.54 -8.43
C ILE A 124 -8.53 15.81 -8.95
N THR A 125 -9.58 16.25 -8.28
CA THR A 125 -10.25 17.52 -8.61
C THR A 125 -9.71 18.65 -7.74
N ALA A 126 -9.49 19.82 -8.36
CA ALA A 126 -8.91 21.02 -7.73
C ALA A 126 -9.68 21.52 -6.48
N ARG A 127 -10.96 21.15 -6.33
CA ARG A 127 -11.78 21.50 -5.18
C ARG A 127 -11.35 20.82 -3.88
N ARG A 128 -10.75 19.63 -3.97
CA ARG A 128 -10.44 18.80 -2.79
C ARG A 128 -9.00 18.98 -2.31
N PHE A 129 -8.10 19.45 -3.19
CA PHE A 129 -6.70 19.72 -2.85
C PHE A 129 -6.17 20.99 -3.59
N PRO A 130 -6.28 22.18 -2.97
CA PRO A 130 -5.97 23.47 -3.64
C PRO A 130 -4.49 23.65 -4.06
N ARG A 131 -3.60 22.71 -3.75
CA ARG A 131 -2.18 22.74 -4.15
C ARG A 131 -1.88 21.96 -5.43
N TYR A 132 -2.82 21.18 -5.94
CA TYR A 132 -2.63 20.31 -7.09
C TYR A 132 -3.66 20.64 -8.17
N HIS A 133 -3.50 21.82 -8.77
CA HIS A 133 -4.27 22.19 -9.94
C HIS A 133 -3.78 21.37 -11.15
N THR A 134 -4.65 20.52 -11.70
CA THR A 134 -4.55 20.10 -13.10
C THR A 134 -4.66 21.36 -13.96
N ALA A 135 -3.64 21.63 -14.76
CA ALA A 135 -3.64 22.75 -15.68
C ALA A 135 -4.67 22.48 -16.79
N GLU A 136 -5.89 22.97 -16.60
CA GLU A 136 -6.86 23.09 -17.68
C GLU A 136 -6.53 24.34 -18.52
N LYS A 137 -6.43 24.16 -19.84
CA LYS A 137 -6.52 25.20 -20.85
C LYS A 137 -7.77 24.95 -21.67
#